data_AF-A0A2P4SEN1-F1
#
_entry.id   AF-A0A2P4SEN1-F1
#
_cell.length_a   1.000
_cell.length_b   1.000
_cell.length_c   1.000
_cell.angle_alpha   90.00
_cell.angle_beta   90.00
_cell.angle_gamma   90.00
#
_symmetry.space_group_name_H-M   'P 1'
#
loop_
_entity.id
_entity.type
_entity.pdbx_description
1 polymer ?
#
loop_
_entity_poly.entity_id
_entity_poly.type
_entity_poly.pdbx_seq_one_letter_code
_entity_poly.pdbx_strand_id
1 'polypeptide(L)'
;MQVTNPPEVAALFNLHQAHNFSEFEYSSEQHYKQDLFPRWHMPLKIASVISLLTFIYTSLRDVIYPFIARNENVFYKIPILVINKVLPVVSITLLALVYLPGILAAGFQLYFGTKYKRFPLWLDRWMLSRKQFGLLSFFFAVMHACYSLCYPMRRSYRYKLLNWAFQQV
;
A
#
# COMPACT_ATOMS: atom_id res chain seq x y z
N MET A 1 37.64 48.77 37.56
CA MET A 1 38.12 48.60 36.17
C MET A 1 38.67 47.19 36.05
N GLN A 2 37.82 46.24 35.62
CA GLN A 2 38.20 44.83 35.54
C GLN A 2 38.61 44.57 34.09
N VAL A 3 39.91 44.46 33.85
CA VAL A 3 40.49 44.18 32.54
C VAL A 3 40.07 42.75 32.18
N THR A 4 39.08 42.63 31.30
CA THR A 4 38.67 41.35 30.73
C THR A 4 39.85 40.79 29.95
N ASN A 5 40.40 39.66 30.42
CA ASN A 5 41.56 39.03 29.82
C ASN A 5 41.23 38.56 28.39
N PRO A 6 42.06 38.91 27.38
CA PRO A 6 41.82 38.50 25.98
C PRO A 6 41.63 36.99 25.75
N PRO A 7 42.31 36.05 26.47
CA PRO A 7 42.07 34.62 26.26
C PRO A 7 40.68 34.15 26.72
N GLU A 8 40.07 34.84 27.69
CA GLU A 8 38.77 34.44 28.26
C GLU A 8 37.62 34.80 27.30
N VAL A 9 37.73 35.94 26.63
CA VAL A 9 36.80 36.37 25.57
C VAL A 9 36.90 35.43 24.36
N ALA A 10 38.11 35.01 23.98
CA ALA A 10 38.33 34.04 22.92
C ALA A 10 37.75 32.66 23.30
N ALA A 11 37.89 32.23 24.55
CA ALA A 11 37.31 30.97 25.03
C ALA A 11 35.78 31.01 25.01
N LEU A 12 35.17 32.11 25.45
CA LEU A 12 33.71 32.30 25.44
C LEU A 12 33.16 32.32 24.00
N PHE A 13 33.88 32.96 23.08
CA PHE A 13 33.53 32.97 21.65
C PHE A 13 33.59 31.56 21.04
N ASN A 14 34.62 30.78 21.35
CA ASN A 14 34.74 29.39 20.89
C ASN A 14 33.65 28.49 21.49
N LEU A 15 33.29 28.69 22.76
CA LEU A 15 32.23 27.93 23.42
C LEU A 15 30.86 28.27 22.82
N HIS A 16 30.61 29.55 22.53
CA HIS A 16 29.40 30.00 21.86
C HIS A 16 29.32 29.48 20.41
N GLN A 17 30.44 29.47 19.69
CA GLN A 17 30.49 28.92 18.33
C GLN A 17 30.30 27.39 18.33
N ALA A 18 30.89 26.68 19.29
CA ALA A 18 30.69 25.24 19.46
C ALA A 18 29.24 24.90 19.81
N HIS A 19 28.59 25.70 20.66
CA HIS A 19 27.16 25.55 20.99
C HIS A 19 26.24 25.80 19.80
N ASN A 20 26.49 26.85 19.01
CA ASN A 20 25.70 27.12 17.81
C ASN A 20 25.90 26.03 16.74
N PHE A 21 27.14 25.52 16.60
CA PHE A 21 27.43 24.44 15.67
C PHE A 21 26.74 23.13 16.09
N SER A 22 26.77 22.79 17.38
CA SER A 22 26.08 21.61 17.90
C SER A 22 24.56 21.73 17.86
N GLU A 23 24.00 22.93 18.03
CA GLU A 23 22.56 23.19 17.87
C GLU A 23 22.11 23.08 16.40
N PHE A 24 22.95 23.53 15.46
CA PHE A 24 22.72 23.35 14.02
C PHE A 24 22.80 21.88 13.61
N GLU A 25 23.79 21.15 14.13
CA GLU A 25 23.99 19.72 13.86
C GLU A 25 22.86 18.88 14.49
N TYR A 26 22.43 19.20 15.72
CA TYR A 26 21.27 18.59 16.39
C TYR A 26 19.94 18.87 15.66
N SER A 27 19.73 20.09 15.15
CA SER A 27 18.55 20.42 14.34
C SER A 27 18.57 19.72 12.97
N SER A 28 19.74 19.46 12.39
CA SER A 28 19.88 18.73 11.13
C SER A 28 19.61 17.22 11.31
N GLU A 29 20.10 16.63 12.40
CA GLU A 29 19.84 15.24 12.81
C GLU A 29 18.36 15.01 13.14
N GLN A 30 17.69 15.97 13.78
CA GLN A 30 16.27 15.87 14.14
C GLN A 30 15.32 15.94 12.93
N HIS A 31 15.77 16.57 11.83
CA HIS A 31 15.06 16.61 10.55
C HIS A 31 15.36 15.39 9.65
N TYR A 32 16.31 14.54 10.07
CA TYR A 32 16.50 13.16 9.59
C TYR A 32 15.73 12.17 10.48
N LYS A 33 14.51 12.52 10.89
CA LYS A 33 13.53 11.44 11.12
C LYS A 33 13.31 10.78 9.77
N GLN A 34 14.03 9.67 9.57
CA GLN A 34 13.96 8.83 8.40
C GLN A 34 12.50 8.46 8.10
N ASP A 35 11.83 9.28 7.32
CA ASP A 35 10.59 8.87 6.69
C ASP A 35 10.97 7.80 5.66
N LEU A 36 10.88 6.54 6.07
CA LEU A 36 11.07 5.40 5.18
C LEU A 36 9.88 5.40 4.20
N PHE A 37 10.12 5.94 3.00
CA PHE A 37 9.14 6.00 1.90
C PHE A 37 7.87 6.85 2.18
N PRO A 38 8.01 8.18 2.38
CA PRO A 38 6.89 9.06 2.77
C PRO A 38 5.72 9.04 1.78
N ARG A 39 6.01 8.83 0.48
CA ARG A 39 5.02 8.77 -0.60
C ARG A 39 4.26 7.44 -0.67
N TRP A 40 4.69 6.42 0.06
CA TRP A 40 4.12 5.08 -0.02
C TRP A 40 3.12 4.77 1.11
N HIS A 41 3.19 5.46 2.25
CA HIS A 41 2.29 5.19 3.38
C HIS A 41 0.80 5.30 3.00
N MET A 42 0.43 6.31 2.24
CA MET A 42 -0.97 6.52 1.84
C MET A 42 -1.48 5.41 0.89
N PRO A 43 -0.80 5.12 -0.24
CA PRO A 43 -1.14 3.99 -1.11
C PRO A 43 -1.16 2.64 -0.39
N LEU A 44 -0.18 2.38 0.48
CA LEU A 44 -0.08 1.12 1.22
C LEU A 44 -1.23 0.95 2.21
N LYS A 45 -1.60 2.00 2.96
CA LYS A 45 -2.76 1.96 3.85
C LYS A 45 -4.05 1.66 3.08
N ILE A 46 -4.26 2.33 1.94
CA ILE A 46 -5.46 2.11 1.12
C ILE A 46 -5.47 0.67 0.56
N ALA A 47 -4.35 0.20 0.00
CA ALA A 47 -4.25 -1.16 -0.51
C ALA A 47 -4.46 -2.21 0.61
N SER A 48 -3.93 -1.96 1.81
CA SER A 48 -4.11 -2.81 2.98
C SER A 48 -5.58 -2.87 3.41
N VAL A 49 -6.27 -1.74 3.48
CA VAL A 49 -7.70 -1.69 3.83
C VAL A 49 -8.55 -2.42 2.79
N ILE A 50 -8.33 -2.18 1.49
CA ILE A 50 -9.06 -2.85 0.40
C ILE A 50 -8.82 -4.36 0.45
N SER A 51 -7.56 -4.77 0.66
CA SER A 51 -7.19 -6.18 0.79
C SER A 51 -7.86 -6.84 2.00
N LEU A 52 -7.83 -6.19 3.16
CA LEU A 52 -8.44 -6.69 4.39
C LEU A 52 -9.96 -6.84 4.24
N LEU A 53 -10.65 -5.84 3.70
CA LEU A 53 -12.10 -5.91 3.47
C LEU A 53 -12.47 -7.02 2.49
N THR A 54 -11.74 -7.13 1.39
CA THR A 54 -11.96 -8.18 0.39
C THR A 54 -11.68 -9.57 0.98
N PHE A 55 -10.65 -9.69 1.82
CA PHE A 55 -10.30 -10.92 2.51
C PHE A 55 -11.37 -11.34 3.51
N ILE A 56 -11.86 -10.43 4.35
CA ILE A 56 -12.93 -10.70 5.32
C ILE A 56 -14.20 -11.13 4.58
N TYR A 57 -14.61 -10.38 3.55
CA TYR A 57 -15.79 -10.70 2.76
C TYR A 57 -15.69 -12.09 2.09
N THR A 58 -14.55 -12.37 1.45
CA THR A 58 -14.33 -13.67 0.78
C THR A 58 -14.27 -14.81 1.79
N SER A 59 -13.66 -14.59 2.96
CA SER A 59 -13.59 -15.59 4.03
C SER A 59 -14.97 -15.89 4.62
N LEU A 60 -15.78 -14.86 4.86
CA LEU A 60 -17.16 -15.05 5.31
C LEU A 60 -17.97 -15.89 4.31
N ARG A 61 -17.86 -15.58 3.03
CA ARG A 61 -18.61 -16.25 1.97
C ARG A 61 -18.13 -17.68 1.68
N ASP A 62 -16.82 -17.90 1.57
CA ASP A 62 -16.26 -19.17 1.11
C ASP A 62 -15.89 -20.12 2.25
N VAL A 63 -15.81 -19.63 3.50
CA VAL A 63 -15.44 -20.43 4.68
C VAL A 63 -16.59 -20.53 5.66
N ILE A 64 -17.10 -19.40 6.14
CA ILE A 64 -18.06 -19.37 7.24
C ILE A 64 -19.43 -19.88 6.77
N TYR A 65 -19.90 -19.43 5.61
CA TYR A 65 -21.17 -19.90 5.05
C TYR A 65 -21.23 -21.43 4.85
N PRO A 66 -20.29 -22.09 4.13
CA PRO A 66 -20.34 -23.54 3.97
C PRO A 66 -20.07 -24.30 5.27
N PHE A 67 -19.29 -23.73 6.19
CA PHE A 67 -19.10 -24.30 7.52
C PHE A 67 -20.43 -24.39 8.28
N ILE A 68 -21.20 -23.31 8.32
CA ILE A 68 -22.50 -23.29 9.02
C ILE A 68 -23.55 -24.12 8.27
N ALA A 69 -23.60 -24.03 6.94
CA ALA A 69 -24.67 -24.65 6.15
C ALA A 69 -24.47 -26.16 5.91
N ARG A 70 -23.24 -26.66 5.85
CA ARG A 70 -22.93 -28.05 5.46
C ARG A 70 -22.03 -28.79 6.45
N ASN A 71 -21.54 -28.11 7.50
CA ASN A 71 -20.62 -28.67 8.51
C ASN A 71 -19.35 -29.32 7.92
N GLU A 72 -18.95 -28.94 6.70
CA GLU A 72 -17.76 -29.44 6.03
C GLU A 72 -16.54 -28.56 6.39
N ASN A 73 -15.49 -29.18 6.94
CA ASN A 73 -14.25 -28.50 7.30
C ASN A 73 -13.38 -28.24 6.06
N VAL A 74 -13.67 -27.17 5.33
CA VAL A 74 -12.93 -26.79 4.11
C VAL A 74 -11.69 -25.91 4.38
N PHE A 75 -11.21 -25.87 5.62
CA PHE A 75 -10.15 -24.96 6.08
C PHE A 75 -8.83 -25.05 5.28
N TYR A 76 -8.49 -26.21 4.74
CA TYR A 76 -7.29 -26.41 3.91
C TYR A 76 -7.34 -25.67 2.55
N LYS A 77 -8.52 -25.24 2.10
CA LYS A 77 -8.68 -24.43 0.88
C LYS A 77 -8.48 -22.94 1.13
N ILE A 78 -8.49 -22.48 2.39
CA ILE A 78 -8.51 -21.05 2.75
C ILE A 78 -7.30 -20.30 2.18
N PRO A 79 -6.04 -20.68 2.45
CA PRO A 79 -4.91 -19.82 2.10
C PRO A 79 -4.69 -19.70 0.60
N ILE A 80 -5.23 -20.60 -0.21
CA ILE A 80 -4.95 -20.63 -1.66
C ILE A 80 -6.18 -20.23 -2.47
N LEU A 81 -7.38 -20.68 -2.08
CA LEU A 81 -8.60 -20.32 -2.80
C LEU A 81 -9.05 -18.89 -2.48
N VAL A 82 -8.92 -18.47 -1.22
CA VAL A 82 -9.28 -17.10 -0.80
C VAL A 82 -8.27 -16.11 -1.35
N ILE A 83 -6.97 -16.38 -1.21
CA ILE A 83 -5.92 -15.50 -1.73
C ILE A 83 -6.05 -15.35 -3.26
N ASN A 84 -6.28 -16.43 -4.01
CA ASN A 84 -6.39 -16.33 -5.47
C ASN A 84 -7.66 -15.59 -5.95
N LYS A 85 -8.65 -15.36 -5.07
CA LYS A 85 -9.79 -14.46 -5.33
C LYS A 85 -9.51 -13.02 -4.90
N VAL A 86 -8.82 -12.83 -3.77
CA VAL A 86 -8.52 -11.50 -3.23
C VAL A 86 -7.49 -10.77 -4.10
N LEU A 87 -6.41 -11.45 -4.51
CA LEU A 87 -5.33 -10.84 -5.31
C LEU A 87 -5.82 -10.14 -6.59
N PRO A 88 -6.62 -10.76 -7.48
CA PRO A 88 -7.08 -10.10 -8.70
C PRO A 88 -8.06 -8.95 -8.41
N VAL A 89 -8.94 -9.10 -7.41
CA VAL A 89 -9.90 -8.06 -7.03
C VAL A 89 -9.18 -6.82 -6.48
N VAL A 90 -8.18 -7.01 -5.63
CA VAL A 90 -7.34 -5.91 -5.12
C VAL A 90 -6.56 -5.28 -6.26
N SER A 91 -5.96 -6.07 -7.14
CA SER A 91 -5.21 -5.59 -8.29
C SER A 91 -6.05 -4.69 -9.21
N ILE A 92 -7.21 -5.16 -9.66
CA ILE A 92 -8.09 -4.39 -10.57
C ILE A 92 -8.67 -3.15 -9.88
N THR A 93 -8.98 -3.22 -8.59
CA THR A 93 -9.47 -2.06 -7.82
C THR A 93 -8.39 -0.98 -7.71
N LEU A 94 -7.14 -1.37 -7.42
CA LEU A 94 -6.02 -0.43 -7.39
C LEU A 94 -5.75 0.16 -8.77
N LEU A 95 -5.88 -0.63 -9.84
CA LEU A 95 -5.76 -0.13 -11.21
C LEU A 95 -6.85 0.90 -11.53
N ALA A 96 -8.10 0.64 -11.13
CA ALA A 96 -9.19 1.60 -11.27
C ALA A 96 -8.89 2.91 -10.53
N LEU A 97 -8.34 2.84 -9.31
CA LEU A 97 -7.92 4.02 -8.54
C LEU A 97 -6.77 4.83 -9.18
N VAL A 98 -5.99 4.25 -10.10
CA VAL A 98 -4.99 4.99 -10.88
C VAL A 98 -5.67 5.91 -11.90
N TYR A 99 -6.72 5.43 -12.57
CA TYR A 99 -7.38 6.14 -13.67
C TYR A 99 -8.52 7.06 -13.21
N LEU A 100 -9.20 6.71 -12.10
CA LEU A 100 -10.30 7.47 -11.53
C LEU A 100 -10.01 8.97 -11.28
N PRO A 101 -8.86 9.38 -10.69
CA PRO A 101 -8.59 10.81 -10.47
C PRO A 101 -8.40 11.58 -11.78
N GLY A 102 -7.97 10.91 -12.86
CA GLY A 102 -7.84 11.54 -14.19
C GLY A 102 -9.20 11.88 -14.79
N ILE A 103 -10.18 10.97 -14.65
CA ILE A 103 -11.56 11.20 -15.10
C ILE A 103 -12.20 12.33 -14.28
N LEU A 104 -12.01 12.32 -12.96
CA LEU A 104 -12.49 13.39 -12.08
C LEU A 104 -11.85 14.74 -12.44
N ALA A 105 -10.55 14.78 -12.71
CA ALA A 105 -9.85 15.99 -13.15
C ALA A 105 -10.43 16.54 -14.46
N ALA A 106 -10.71 15.68 -15.45
CA ALA A 106 -11.37 16.09 -16.69
C ALA A 106 -12.79 16.63 -16.45
N GLY A 107 -13.58 15.97 -15.58
CA GLY A 107 -14.90 16.45 -15.19
C GLY A 107 -14.86 17.83 -14.52
N PHE A 108 -13.90 18.06 -13.62
CA PHE A 108 -13.69 19.38 -13.01
C PHE A 108 -13.27 20.44 -14.02
N GLN A 109 -12.39 20.09 -14.97
CA GLN A 109 -11.97 21.00 -16.04
C GLN A 109 -13.14 21.42 -16.94
N LEU A 110 -14.02 20.48 -17.29
CA LEU A 110 -15.22 20.77 -18.07
C LEU A 110 -16.23 21.61 -17.27
N TYR A 111 -16.47 21.26 -15.99
CA TYR A 111 -17.41 21.98 -15.13
C TYR A 111 -17.01 23.45 -14.94
N PHE A 112 -15.72 23.74 -14.78
CA PHE A 112 -15.24 25.11 -14.61
C PHE A 112 -14.90 25.83 -15.93
N GLY A 113 -14.89 25.13 -17.06
CA GLY A 113 -14.57 25.70 -18.37
C GLY A 113 -13.14 26.23 -18.52
N THR A 114 -12.24 25.94 -17.58
CA THR A 114 -10.86 26.43 -17.59
C THR A 114 -9.88 25.41 -17.01
N LYS A 115 -8.72 25.28 -17.64
CA LYS A 115 -7.62 24.42 -17.19
C LYS A 115 -6.78 25.04 -16.06
N TYR A 116 -6.92 26.35 -15.83
CA TYR A 116 -6.05 27.11 -14.94
C TYR A 116 -6.52 27.09 -13.48
N LYS A 117 -7.72 26.58 -13.21
CA LYS A 117 -8.23 26.48 -11.84
C LYS A 117 -7.54 25.34 -11.12
N ARG A 118 -6.96 25.64 -9.96
CA ARG A 118 -6.27 24.66 -9.12
C ARG A 118 -7.24 23.60 -8.61
N PHE A 119 -6.85 22.33 -8.71
CA PHE A 119 -7.62 21.22 -8.17
C PHE A 119 -7.67 21.27 -6.64
N PRO A 120 -8.70 20.67 -6.02
CA PRO A 120 -8.74 20.55 -4.58
C PRO A 120 -7.56 19.69 -4.07
N LEU A 121 -7.03 20.03 -2.88
CA LEU A 121 -5.82 19.44 -2.31
C LEU A 121 -5.87 17.91 -2.16
N TRP A 122 -7.06 17.31 -2.05
CA TRP A 122 -7.22 15.85 -1.98
C TRP A 122 -7.00 15.19 -3.35
N LEU A 123 -7.47 15.82 -4.44
CA LEU A 123 -7.33 15.29 -5.80
C LEU A 123 -5.89 15.43 -6.29
N ASP A 124 -5.22 16.54 -5.94
CA ASP A 124 -3.80 16.75 -6.25
C ASP A 124 -2.92 15.70 -5.58
N ARG A 125 -3.13 15.44 -4.28
CA ARG A 125 -2.43 14.36 -3.54
C ARG A 125 -2.71 12.98 -4.12
N TRP A 126 -3.92 12.71 -4.57
CA TRP A 126 -4.26 11.44 -5.22
C TRP A 126 -3.58 11.31 -6.59
N MET A 127 -3.59 12.37 -7.41
CA MET A 127 -2.91 12.43 -8.71
C MET A 127 -1.41 12.14 -8.61
N LEU A 128 -0.75 12.64 -7.56
CA LEU A 128 0.66 12.35 -7.26
C LEU A 128 0.91 10.89 -6.84
N SER A 129 -0.09 10.24 -6.25
CA SER A 129 0.00 8.86 -5.73
C SER A 129 -0.24 7.79 -6.80
N ARG A 130 -0.64 8.17 -8.03
CA ARG A 130 -0.98 7.24 -9.13
C ARG A 130 0.11 6.22 -9.45
N LYS A 131 1.38 6.63 -9.46
CA LYS A 131 2.51 5.73 -9.73
C LYS A 131 2.58 4.59 -8.72
N GLN A 132 2.31 4.89 -7.44
CA GLN A 132 2.36 3.91 -6.37
C GLN A 132 1.20 2.92 -6.47
N PHE A 133 -0.01 3.41 -6.72
CA PHE A 133 -1.18 2.55 -6.95
C PHE A 133 -0.97 1.62 -8.15
N GLY A 134 -0.38 2.12 -9.24
CA GLY A 134 -0.06 1.31 -10.42
C GLY A 134 0.95 0.21 -10.12
N LEU A 135 2.01 0.53 -9.37
CA LEU A 135 3.04 -0.44 -9.00
C LEU A 135 2.52 -1.51 -8.04
N LEU A 136 1.70 -1.11 -7.05
CA LEU A 136 0.98 -2.04 -6.16
C LEU A 136 0.01 -2.92 -6.94
N SER A 137 -0.79 -2.35 -7.84
CA SER A 137 -1.72 -3.10 -8.70
C SER A 137 -0.99 -4.17 -9.52
N PHE A 138 0.12 -3.79 -10.15
CA PHE A 138 0.96 -4.71 -10.93
C PHE A 138 1.54 -5.82 -10.06
N PHE A 139 2.05 -5.50 -8.87
CA PHE A 139 2.54 -6.50 -7.92
C PHE A 139 1.46 -7.54 -7.57
N PHE A 140 0.24 -7.10 -7.23
CA PHE A 140 -0.88 -8.01 -6.96
C PHE A 140 -1.29 -8.83 -8.20
N ALA A 141 -1.20 -8.26 -9.41
CA ALA A 141 -1.48 -8.98 -10.66
C ALA A 141 -0.45 -10.10 -10.91
N VAL A 142 0.83 -9.82 -10.72
CA VAL A 142 1.90 -10.83 -10.86
C VAL A 142 1.73 -11.93 -9.83
N MET A 143 1.44 -11.57 -8.56
CA MET A 143 1.12 -12.57 -7.55
C MET A 143 -0.08 -13.43 -7.98
N HIS A 144 -1.17 -12.82 -8.45
CA HIS A 144 -2.34 -13.56 -8.94
C HIS A 144 -1.98 -14.53 -10.09
N ALA A 145 -1.17 -14.08 -11.04
CA ALA A 145 -0.71 -14.90 -12.15
C ALA A 145 0.10 -16.11 -11.65
N CYS A 146 1.08 -15.90 -10.76
CA CYS A 146 1.85 -16.99 -10.15
C CYS A 146 0.95 -17.98 -9.40
N TYR A 147 0.03 -17.48 -8.56
CA TYR A 147 -0.90 -18.33 -7.79
C TYR A 147 -1.83 -19.14 -8.72
N SER A 148 -2.28 -18.55 -9.82
CA SER A 148 -3.13 -19.23 -10.81
C SER A 148 -2.36 -20.28 -11.61
N LEU A 149 -1.12 -20.01 -11.99
CA LEU A 149 -0.27 -20.97 -12.71
C LEU A 149 0.17 -22.14 -11.82
N CYS A 150 0.35 -21.92 -10.52
CA CYS A 150 0.65 -22.98 -9.55
C CYS A 150 -0.57 -23.85 -9.20
N TYR A 151 -1.79 -23.43 -9.56
CA TYR A 151 -3.02 -24.16 -9.27
C TYR A 151 -3.07 -25.60 -9.81
N PRO A 152 -2.79 -25.87 -11.12
CA PRO A 152 -2.79 -27.23 -11.67
C PRO A 152 -1.68 -28.13 -11.12
N MET A 153 -0.58 -27.57 -10.63
CA MET A 153 0.55 -28.32 -10.06
C MET A 153 0.20 -28.99 -8.71
N ARG A 154 -0.95 -28.65 -8.13
CA ARG A 154 -1.35 -29.06 -6.78
C ARG A 154 -1.91 -30.48 -6.73
N ARG A 155 -1.40 -31.30 -5.78
CA ARG A 155 -1.92 -32.66 -5.51
C ARG A 155 -3.43 -32.71 -5.30
N SER A 156 -4.01 -31.73 -4.60
CA SER A 156 -5.46 -31.67 -4.36
C SER A 156 -6.28 -31.55 -5.65
N TYR A 157 -5.74 -30.88 -6.67
CA TYR A 157 -6.40 -30.78 -7.97
C TYR A 157 -6.30 -32.12 -8.72
N ARG A 158 -5.14 -32.77 -8.66
CA ARG A 158 -4.93 -34.11 -9.24
C ARG A 158 -5.89 -35.15 -8.65
N TYR A 159 -6.07 -35.19 -7.33
CA TYR A 159 -7.01 -36.12 -6.69
C TYR A 159 -8.47 -35.85 -7.08
N LYS A 160 -8.87 -34.57 -7.20
CA LYS A 160 -10.20 -34.21 -7.70
C LYS A 160 -10.42 -34.65 -9.14
N LEU A 161 -9.43 -34.43 -10.01
CA LEU A 161 -9.50 -34.84 -11.41
C LEU A 161 -9.65 -36.36 -11.53
N LEU A 162 -8.90 -37.12 -10.72
CA LEU A 162 -9.02 -38.56 -10.65
C LEU A 162 -10.41 -38.99 -10.19
N ASN A 163 -10.95 -38.38 -9.12
CA ASN A 163 -12.27 -38.69 -8.61
C ASN A 163 -13.38 -38.37 -9.63
N TRP A 164 -13.26 -37.27 -10.37
CA TRP A 164 -14.18 -36.95 -11.47
C TRP A 164 -14.10 -37.98 -12.59
N ALA A 165 -12.90 -38.41 -12.96
CA ALA A 165 -12.71 -39.45 -13.97
C ALA A 165 -13.33 -40.79 -13.51
N PHE A 166 -13.18 -41.16 -12.24
CA PHE A 166 -13.80 -42.37 -11.67
C PHE A 166 -15.32 -42.28 -11.59
N GLN A 167 -15.91 -41.11 -11.29
CA GLN A 167 -17.37 -40.94 -11.22
C GLN A 167 -18.05 -40.88 -12.59
N GLN A 168 -17.29 -40.65 -13.66
CA GLN A 168 -17.82 -40.54 -15.02
C GLN A 168 -18.01 -41.92 -15.69
N VAL A 169 -17.34 -42.96 -15.18
CA VAL A 169 -17.45 -44.37 -15.62
C VAL A 169 -18.48 -45.08 -14.77
#